data_AF-A0A967XVA0-F1
#
_entry.id   AF-A0A967XVA0-F1
#
_cell.length_a   1.000
_cell.length_b   1.000
_cell.length_c   1.000
_cell.angle_alpha   90.00
_cell.angle_beta   90.00
_cell.angle_gamma   90.00
#
_symmetry.space_group_name_H-M   'P 1'
#
loop_
_entity.id
_entity.type
_entity.pdbx_description
1 polymer ?
#
loop_
_entity_poly.entity_id
_entity_poly.type
_entity_poly.pdbx_seq_one_letter_code
_entity_poly.pdbx_strand_id
1 'polypeptide(L)'
;CGACVAACPNASAALFVGAKISQYTYLPQGQPERTLRATRMIERMDEEGFGNCSNHAECEAVCPKGISIMNIAKMRREYFKTIIR
;
A
#
# COMPACT_ATOMS: atom_id res chain seq x y z
N CYS A 1 -5.29 -9.21 9.22
CA CYS A 1 -5.38 -9.03 10.69
C CYS A 1 -5.77 -7.61 11.10
N GLY A 2 -5.60 -6.57 10.26
CA GLY A 2 -6.05 -5.21 10.61
C GLY A 2 -5.15 -4.44 11.59
N ALA A 3 -4.15 -5.11 12.20
CA ALA A 3 -3.25 -4.51 13.18
C ALA A 3 -2.58 -3.20 12.72
N CYS A 4 -2.15 -3.15 11.46
CA CYS A 4 -1.52 -1.96 10.89
C CYS A 4 -2.45 -0.74 10.82
N VAL A 5 -3.74 -0.95 10.59
CA VAL A 5 -4.75 0.12 10.55
C VAL A 5 -5.08 0.56 11.97
N ALA A 6 -5.31 -0.40 12.87
CA ALA A 6 -5.66 -0.15 14.26
C ALA A 6 -4.58 0.60 15.05
N ALA A 7 -3.30 0.37 14.74
CA ALA A 7 -2.18 1.03 15.41
C ALA A 7 -1.81 2.39 14.80
N CYS A 8 -2.24 2.69 13.57
CA CYS A 8 -1.85 3.93 12.91
C CYS A 8 -2.65 5.11 13.47
N PRO A 9 -2.01 6.23 13.89
CA PRO A 9 -2.71 7.42 14.36
C PRO A 9 -3.71 8.01 13.35
N ASN A 10 -3.45 7.80 12.06
CA ASN A 10 -4.31 8.27 10.97
C ASN A 10 -5.30 7.20 10.49
N ALA A 11 -5.36 6.02 11.13
CA ALA A 11 -6.09 4.87 10.63
C ALA A 11 -5.76 4.53 9.15
N SER A 12 -4.48 4.64 8.78
CA SER A 12 -4.04 4.42 7.40
C SER A 12 -3.92 2.95 7.04
N ALA A 13 -4.49 2.55 5.90
CA ALA A 13 -4.33 1.22 5.31
C ALA A 13 -3.12 1.11 4.36
N ALA A 14 -2.30 2.15 4.25
CA ALA A 14 -1.21 2.23 3.27
C ALA A 14 -0.21 1.07 3.35
N LEU A 15 0.12 0.55 4.55
CA LEU A 15 1.02 -0.59 4.68
C LEU A 15 0.43 -1.86 4.06
N PHE A 16 -0.85 -2.14 4.31
CA PHE A 16 -1.54 -3.31 3.79
C PHE A 16 -1.67 -3.23 2.27
N VAL A 17 -2.15 -2.10 1.76
CA VAL A 17 -2.34 -1.87 0.33
C VAL A 17 -1.00 -1.91 -0.40
N GLY A 18 0.01 -1.24 0.13
CA GLY A 18 1.34 -1.23 -0.46
C GLY A 18 2.02 -2.60 -0.45
N ALA A 19 1.79 -3.42 0.57
CA ALA A 19 2.28 -4.80 0.59
C ALA A 19 1.62 -5.65 -0.50
N LYS A 20 0.31 -5.48 -0.73
CA LYS A 20 -0.41 -6.20 -1.78
C LYS A 20 0.00 -5.76 -3.18
N ILE A 21 0.13 -4.45 -3.41
CA ILE A 21 0.66 -3.93 -4.68
C ILE A 21 2.06 -4.50 -4.91
N SER A 22 2.93 -4.45 -3.91
CA SER A 22 4.29 -5.00 -4.01
C SER A 22 4.27 -6.50 -4.34
N GLN A 23 3.44 -7.29 -3.65
CA GLN A 23 3.26 -8.73 -3.92
C GLN A 23 2.92 -8.96 -5.41
N TYR A 24 1.94 -8.25 -5.95
CA TYR A 24 1.51 -8.44 -7.33
C TYR A 24 2.49 -7.89 -8.37
N THR A 25 3.32 -6.91 -8.01
CA THR A 25 4.33 -6.38 -8.93
C THR A 25 5.46 -7.36 -9.24
N TYR A 26 5.65 -8.39 -8.41
CA TYR A 26 6.63 -9.46 -8.65
C TYR A 26 6.10 -10.59 -9.54
N LEU A 27 4.80 -10.60 -9.86
CA LEU A 27 4.22 -11.64 -10.71
C LEU A 27 4.35 -11.27 -12.19
N PRO A 28 4.98 -12.10 -13.03
CA PRO A 28 5.19 -11.81 -14.45
C PRO A 28 3.88 -11.73 -15.25
N GLN A 29 2.85 -12.49 -14.86
CA GLN A 29 1.54 -12.52 -15.52
C GLN A 29 0.79 -11.19 -15.41
N GLY A 30 1.09 -10.39 -14.37
CA GLY A 30 0.36 -9.18 -14.03
C GLY A 30 0.97 -7.89 -14.57
N GLN A 31 1.98 -7.95 -15.44
CA GLN A 31 2.70 -6.77 -15.94
C GLN A 31 1.82 -5.80 -16.76
N PRO A 32 0.93 -6.25 -17.68
CA PRO A 32 0.08 -5.33 -18.44
C PRO A 32 -0.88 -4.52 -17.56
N GLU A 33 -1.37 -5.12 -16.48
CA GLU A 33 -2.33 -4.50 -15.56
C GLU A 33 -1.66 -3.83 -14.36
N ARG A 34 -0.33 -3.81 -14.28
CA ARG A 34 0.42 -3.43 -13.08
C ARG A 34 0.07 -2.02 -12.60
N THR A 35 0.02 -1.06 -13.51
CA THR A 35 -0.34 0.33 -13.23
C THR A 35 -1.82 0.46 -12.88
N LEU A 36 -2.71 -0.12 -13.71
CA LEU A 36 -4.16 -0.11 -13.48
C LEU A 36 -4.53 -0.71 -12.12
N ARG A 37 -3.89 -1.80 -11.73
CA ARG A 37 -4.08 -2.45 -10.43
C ARG A 37 -3.64 -1.55 -9.29
N ALA A 38 -2.46 -0.94 -9.39
CA ALA A 38 -1.97 -0.03 -8.36
C ALA A 38 -2.94 1.15 -8.17
N THR A 39 -3.41 1.77 -9.26
CA THR A 39 -4.41 2.85 -9.23
C THR A 39 -5.70 2.39 -8.55
N ARG A 40 -6.33 1.30 -9.02
CA ARG A 40 -7.60 0.80 -8.46
C ARG A 40 -7.50 0.43 -6.98
N MET A 41 -6.37 -0.11 -6.55
CA MET A 41 -6.17 -0.47 -5.14
C MET A 41 -6.00 0.75 -4.24
N ILE A 42 -5.39 1.83 -4.75
CA ILE A 42 -5.24 3.10 -4.02
C ILE A 42 -6.59 3.83 -3.99
N GLU A 43 -7.26 3.96 -5.14
CA GLU A 43 -8.61 4.55 -5.21
C GLU A 43 -9.57 3.86 -4.27
N ARG A 44 -9.53 2.51 -4.24
CA ARG A 44 -10.37 1.76 -3.32
C ARG A 44 -10.03 2.01 -1.85
N MET A 45 -8.75 2.21 -1.53
CA MET A 45 -8.34 2.57 -0.16
C MET A 45 -8.90 3.93 0.25
N ASP A 46 -8.89 4.88 -0.67
CA ASP A 46 -9.37 6.24 -0.44
C ASP A 46 -10.91 6.29 -0.36
N GLU A 47 -11.62 5.54 -1.22
CA GLU A 47 -13.08 5.38 -1.19
C GLU A 47 -13.61 4.82 0.13
N GLU A 48 -12.86 3.89 0.73
CA GLU A 48 -13.19 3.28 2.02
C GLU A 48 -12.88 4.22 3.21
N GLY A 49 -12.32 5.41 2.94
CA GLY A 49 -12.10 6.44 3.96
C GLY A 49 -10.89 6.18 4.87
N PHE A 50 -9.94 5.34 4.46
CA PHE A 50 -8.71 5.16 5.23
C PHE A 50 -7.84 6.42 5.18
N GLY A 51 -7.23 6.77 6.32
CA GLY A 51 -6.42 7.98 6.37
C GLY A 51 -5.06 7.86 5.65
N ASN A 52 -4.43 9.01 5.47
CA ASN A 52 -3.15 9.11 4.76
C ASN A 52 -1.96 8.72 5.65
N CYS A 53 -0.90 8.23 5.02
CA CYS A 53 0.33 7.88 5.73
C CYS A 53 1.23 9.11 5.95
N SER A 54 1.56 9.38 7.22
CA SER A 54 2.51 10.43 7.66
C SER A 54 3.84 9.88 8.20
N ASN A 55 4.20 8.64 7.84
CA ASN A 55 5.46 7.97 8.22
C ASN A 55 5.69 7.75 9.73
N HIS A 56 4.63 7.54 10.51
CA HIS A 56 4.73 7.25 11.94
C HIS A 56 5.36 5.87 12.27
N ALA A 57 5.25 4.90 11.36
CA ALA A 57 5.89 3.58 11.40
C ALA A 57 5.41 2.57 12.47
N GLU A 58 4.35 2.84 13.22
CA GLU A 58 3.73 1.88 14.16
C GLU A 58 3.19 0.65 13.41
N CYS A 59 2.71 0.84 12.19
CA CYS A 59 2.15 -0.22 11.37
C CYS A 59 3.15 -1.36 11.08
N GLU A 60 4.45 -1.07 10.96
CA GLU A 60 5.52 -2.06 10.79
C GLU A 60 5.79 -2.78 12.12
N ALA A 61 5.88 -2.03 13.22
CA ALA A 61 6.17 -2.56 14.56
C ALA A 61 5.11 -3.58 15.04
N VAL A 62 3.83 -3.38 14.72
CA VAL A 62 2.74 -4.27 15.14
C VAL A 62 2.43 -5.39 14.15
N CYS A 63 3.08 -5.41 12.98
CA CYS A 63 2.71 -6.36 11.93
C CYS A 63 3.13 -7.80 12.32
N PRO A 64 2.19 -8.74 12.50
CA PRO A 64 2.54 -10.12 12.89
C PRO A 64 3.25 -10.91 11.78
N LYS A 65 3.35 -10.32 10.58
CA LYS A 65 4.05 -10.88 9.42
C LYS A 65 5.33 -10.12 9.07
N GLY A 66 5.75 -9.15 9.88
CA GLY A 66 6.98 -8.39 9.66
C GLY A 66 7.01 -7.64 8.32
N ILE A 67 5.86 -7.14 7.86
CA ILE A 67 5.78 -6.37 6.62
C ILE A 67 6.45 -5.02 6.85
N SER A 68 7.50 -4.73 6.08
CA SER A 68 8.21 -3.47 6.19
C SER A 68 7.44 -2.28 5.60
N ILE A 69 7.60 -1.10 6.21
CA ILE A 69 7.07 0.19 5.72
C ILE A 69 7.58 0.54 4.32
N MET A 70 8.68 -0.06 3.86
CA MET A 70 9.20 0.08 2.50
C MET A 70 8.15 -0.26 1.41
N ASN A 71 7.16 -1.09 1.73
CA ASN A 71 6.07 -1.41 0.80
C ASN A 71 5.18 -0.19 0.50
N ILE A 72 5.07 0.77 1.43
CA ILE A 72 4.39 2.06 1.18
C ILE A 72 5.19 2.88 0.18
N ALA A 73 6.53 2.90 0.30
CA ALA A 73 7.38 3.59 -0.66
C ALA A 73 7.29 2.96 -2.05
N LYS A 74 7.24 1.62 -2.15
CA LYS A 74 7.01 0.92 -3.42
C LYS A 74 5.65 1.29 -4.03
N MET A 75 4.59 1.29 -3.23
CA MET A 75 3.26 1.73 -3.67
C MET A 75 3.27 3.13 -4.27
N ARG A 76 3.89 4.11 -3.59
CA ARG A 76 4.00 5.48 -4.10
C ARG A 76 4.75 5.55 -5.42
N ARG A 77 5.81 4.76 -5.61
CA ARG A 77 6.51 4.66 -6.90
C ARG A 77 5.64 4.05 -7.99
N GLU A 78 4.83 3.05 -7.66
CA GLU A 78 3.88 2.44 -8.60
C GLU A 78 2.80 3.42 -9.04
N TYR A 79 2.26 4.20 -8.10
CA TYR A 79 1.34 5.28 -8.42
C TYR A 79 2.00 6.37 -9.26
N PHE A 80 3.23 6.77 -8.94
CA PHE A 80 3.95 7.79 -9.70
C PHE A 80 4.17 7.39 -11.17
N LYS A 81 4.40 6.10 -11.44
CA LYS A 81 4.48 5.56 -12.81
C LYS A 81 3.17 5.71 -13.59
N THR A 82 2.02 5.83 -12.94
CA THR A 82 0.74 6.05 -13.63
C THR A 82 0.56 7.50 -14.05
N ILE A 83 1.24 8.43 -13.38
CA ILE A 83 1.16 9.88 -13.66
C ILE A 83 2.11 10.27 -14.79
N ILE A 84 3.30 9.64 -14.88
CA ILE A 84 4.34 9.99 -15.85
C ILE A 84 4.20 9.26 -17.19
N ARG A 85 3.34 8.25 -17.26
CA ARG A 85 3.18 7.42 -18.46
C ARG A 85 2.28 8.06 -19.51
#